data_AF-A0A0M6WT58-F1
#
_entry.id   AF-A0A0M6WT58-F1
#
_cell.length_a   1.000
_cell.length_b   1.000
_cell.length_c   1.000
_cell.angle_alpha   90.00
_cell.angle_beta   90.00
_cell.angle_gamma   90.00
#
_symmetry.space_group_name_H-M   'P 1'
#
loop_
_entity.id
_entity.type
_entity.pdbx_description
1 polymer ?
#
loop_
_entity_poly.entity_id
_entity_poly.type
_entity_poly.pdbx_seq_one_letter_code
_entity_poly.pdbx_strand_id
1 'polypeptide(L)'
;MADGNRRYKSEKKDYKISFKLSESELIKLESDAKKAGKNRSEYLRELVKNSKGVDTTFVADRSSFIRQITGIATNVNQIARVVNTQGYAYTSDINRLRQDLDDIKRLMQEVLTTWQSLRYCI
;
A
#
# COMPACT_ATOMS: atom_id res chain seq x y z
N MET A 1 -1.61 54.34 -27.69
CA MET A 1 -1.52 52.90 -28.03
C MET A 1 -0.79 52.21 -26.89
N ALA A 2 -1.47 51.34 -26.15
CA ALA A 2 -0.93 50.73 -24.94
C ALA A 2 -0.03 49.55 -25.30
N ASP A 3 1.21 49.61 -24.82
CA ASP A 3 2.27 48.63 -25.02
C ASP A 3 1.85 47.25 -24.49
N GLY A 4 1.57 46.34 -25.43
CA GLY A 4 1.07 45.00 -25.19
C GLY A 4 2.22 44.02 -25.02
N ASN A 5 2.80 43.92 -23.82
CA ASN A 5 3.65 42.77 -23.49
C ASN A 5 3.84 42.54 -21.98
N ARG A 6 2.75 42.40 -21.21
CA ARG A 6 2.83 41.74 -19.90
C ARG A 6 2.90 40.23 -20.10
N ARG A 7 4.06 39.73 -20.52
CA ARG A 7 4.37 38.30 -20.39
C ARG A 7 4.51 38.01 -18.91
N TYR A 8 3.52 37.35 -18.32
CA TYR A 8 3.64 36.77 -16.99
C TYR A 8 4.95 35.98 -16.93
N LYS A 9 5.76 36.24 -15.91
CA LYS A 9 7.04 35.57 -15.68
C LYS A 9 6.74 34.11 -15.29
N SER A 10 6.51 33.26 -16.28
CA SER A 10 6.29 31.84 -16.07
C SER A 10 7.56 31.24 -15.46
N GLU A 11 7.39 30.47 -14.40
CA GLU A 11 8.47 29.72 -13.77
C GLU A 11 9.10 28.80 -14.83
N LYS A 12 10.39 29.01 -15.10
CA LYS A 12 11.09 28.24 -16.12
C LYS A 12 11.32 26.81 -15.61
N LYS A 13 10.98 25.83 -16.45
CA LYS A 13 11.16 24.40 -16.17
C LYS A 13 12.48 23.95 -16.80
N ASP A 14 13.60 24.33 -16.18
CA ASP A 14 14.93 24.19 -16.77
C ASP A 14 15.49 22.75 -16.73
N TYR A 15 14.94 21.90 -15.85
CA TYR A 15 15.42 20.53 -15.66
C TYR A 15 14.59 19.51 -16.47
N LYS A 16 15.29 18.62 -17.18
CA LYS A 16 14.70 17.50 -17.93
C LYS A 16 15.10 16.18 -17.30
N ILE A 17 14.11 15.34 -16.99
CA ILE A 17 14.31 13.97 -16.49
C ILE A 17 13.68 13.01 -17.49
N SER A 18 14.35 11.90 -17.78
CA SER A 18 13.85 10.82 -18.65
C SER A 18 13.65 9.54 -17.84
N PHE A 19 12.50 8.90 -18.02
CA PHE A 19 12.15 7.63 -17.38
C PHE A 19 11.96 6.56 -18.46
N LYS A 20 12.38 5.33 -18.16
CA LYS A 20 12.03 4.14 -18.94
C LYS A 20 10.87 3.45 -18.24
N LEU A 21 9.84 3.12 -19.01
CA LEU A 21 8.63 2.47 -18.51
C LEU A 21 8.43 1.17 -19.29
N SER A 22 7.91 0.16 -18.59
CA SER A 22 7.28 -0.98 -19.25
C SER A 22 5.99 -0.56 -19.96
N GLU A 23 5.49 -1.41 -20.83
CA GLU A 23 4.26 -1.14 -21.59
C GLU A 23 3.04 -0.95 -20.67
N SER A 24 2.93 -1.76 -19.61
CA SER A 24 1.84 -1.67 -18.64
C SER A 24 1.88 -0.37 -17.83
N GLU A 25 3.07 0.08 -17.43
CA GLU A 25 3.25 1.35 -16.72
C GLU A 25 2.92 2.55 -17.62
N LEU A 26 3.28 2.47 -18.91
CA LEU A 26 2.94 3.51 -19.88
C LEU A 26 1.43 3.62 -20.08
N ILE A 27 0.74 2.49 -20.29
CA ILE A 27 -0.73 2.44 -20.43
C ILE A 27 -1.40 3.04 -19.19
N LYS A 28 -0.91 2.70 -18.01
CA LYS A 28 -1.43 3.25 -16.75
C LYS A 28 -1.23 4.76 -16.66
N LEU A 29 -0.01 5.24 -16.92
CA LEU A 29 0.31 6.67 -16.92
C LEU A 29 -0.61 7.46 -17.85
N GLU A 30 -0.85 6.93 -19.05
CA GLU A 30 -1.74 7.57 -20.02
C GLU A 30 -3.19 7.56 -19.57
N SER A 31 -3.68 6.43 -19.06
CA SER A 31 -5.03 6.30 -18.55
C SER A 31 -5.29 7.30 -17.42
N ASP A 32 -4.38 7.39 -16.46
CA ASP A 32 -4.56 8.24 -15.28
C ASP A 32 -4.39 9.72 -15.62
N ALA A 33 -3.45 10.08 -16.49
CA ALA A 33 -3.32 11.44 -17.01
C ALA A 33 -4.59 11.87 -17.76
N LYS A 34 -5.18 10.98 -18.57
CA LYS A 34 -6.43 11.23 -19.29
C LYS A 34 -7.61 11.41 -18.34
N LYS A 35 -7.73 10.57 -17.29
CA LYS A 35 -8.77 10.74 -16.25
C LYS A 35 -8.63 12.07 -15.53
N ALA A 36 -7.41 12.52 -15.26
CA ALA A 36 -7.12 13.81 -14.64
C ALA A 36 -7.27 15.01 -15.61
N GLY A 37 -7.57 14.77 -16.89
CA GLY A 37 -7.67 15.82 -17.92
C GLY A 37 -6.34 16.51 -18.24
N LYS A 38 -5.21 15.86 -17.99
CA LYS A 38 -3.85 16.44 -18.10
C LYS A 38 -3.02 15.73 -19.14
N ASN A 39 -2.07 16.45 -19.72
CA ASN A 39 -1.01 15.81 -20.52
C ASN A 39 -0.02 15.09 -19.58
N ARG A 40 0.72 14.11 -20.12
CA ARG A 40 1.67 13.29 -19.34
C ARG A 40 2.63 14.13 -18.49
N SER A 41 3.18 15.19 -19.07
CA SER A 41 4.18 16.03 -18.38
C SER A 41 3.57 16.85 -17.25
N GLU A 42 2.35 17.33 -17.42
CA GLU A 42 1.62 18.08 -16.41
C GLU A 42 1.18 17.18 -15.27
N TYR A 43 0.65 16.00 -15.61
CA TYR A 43 0.30 14.97 -14.66
C TYR A 43 1.50 14.55 -13.80
N LEU A 44 2.65 14.23 -14.42
CA LEU A 44 3.87 13.88 -13.69
C LEU A 44 4.38 15.02 -12.79
N ARG A 45 4.33 16.27 -13.24
CA ARG A 45 4.74 17.42 -12.41
C ARG A 45 3.83 17.60 -11.20
N GLU A 46 2.54 17.38 -11.37
CA GLU A 46 1.59 17.46 -10.28
C GLU A 46 1.80 16.32 -9.28
N LEU A 47 2.08 15.11 -9.76
CA LEU A 47 2.47 14.00 -8.90
C LEU A 47 3.74 14.33 -8.09
N VAL A 48 4.76 14.94 -8.71
CA VAL A 48 5.98 15.37 -7.99
C VAL A 48 5.66 16.46 -6.97
N LYS A 49 4.82 17.44 -7.32
CA LYS A 49 4.46 18.57 -6.45
C LYS A 49 3.62 18.14 -5.24
N ASN A 50 2.71 17.21 -5.45
CA ASN A 50 1.74 16.77 -4.44
C ASN A 50 2.06 15.38 -3.87
N SER A 51 3.24 14.82 -4.19
CA SER A 51 3.63 13.49 -3.72
C SER A 51 3.64 13.45 -2.20
N LYS A 52 2.94 12.47 -1.63
CA LYS A 52 3.02 12.16 -0.19
C LYS A 52 4.20 11.24 0.14
N GLY A 53 5.13 11.02 -0.80
CA GLY A 53 6.21 10.04 -0.70
C GLY A 53 5.86 8.70 -1.34
N VAL A 54 6.87 7.85 -1.51
CA VAL A 54 6.69 6.44 -1.90
C VAL A 54 6.55 5.62 -0.63
N ASP A 55 5.49 4.84 -0.52
CA ASP A 55 5.31 3.90 0.60
C ASP A 55 6.34 2.78 0.50
N THR A 56 7.39 2.88 1.33
CA THR A 56 8.44 1.86 1.46
C THR A 56 8.11 0.80 2.51
N THR A 57 7.08 0.98 3.35
CA THR A 57 6.74 0.04 4.43
C THR A 57 5.81 -1.06 3.95
N PHE A 58 5.05 -0.84 2.88
CA PHE A 58 4.08 -1.79 2.31
C PHE A 58 4.57 -3.25 2.18
N VAL A 59 5.83 -3.44 1.75
CA VAL A 59 6.42 -4.79 1.58
C VAL A 59 6.76 -5.42 2.93
N ALA A 60 7.30 -4.64 3.86
CA ALA A 60 7.64 -5.09 5.20
C ALA A 60 6.38 -5.45 6.01
N ASP A 61 5.34 -4.63 5.92
CA ASP A 61 4.06 -4.83 6.61
C ASP A 61 3.35 -6.11 6.13
N ARG A 62 3.39 -6.37 4.81
CA ARG A 62 2.88 -7.64 4.25
C ARG A 62 3.67 -8.86 4.73
N SER A 63 4.99 -8.77 4.77
CA SER A 63 5.83 -9.88 5.24
C SER A 63 5.58 -10.20 6.72
N SER A 64 5.48 -9.16 7.56
CA SER A 64 5.12 -9.29 8.97
C SER A 64 3.74 -9.94 9.15
N PHE A 65 2.76 -9.51 8.37
CA PHE A 65 1.41 -10.07 8.40
C PHE A 65 1.38 -11.56 8.01
N ILE A 66 2.06 -11.95 6.92
CA ILE A 66 2.17 -13.35 6.50
C ILE A 66 2.81 -14.20 7.60
N ARG A 67 3.89 -13.71 8.21
CA ARG A 67 4.60 -14.44 9.29
C ARG A 67 3.68 -14.74 10.48
N GLN A 68 2.83 -13.79 10.85
CA GLN A 68 1.89 -13.99 11.96
C GLN A 68 0.82 -15.03 11.63
N ILE A 69 0.25 -15.00 10.42
CA ILE A 69 -0.68 -16.04 9.95
C ILE A 69 0.00 -17.43 9.97
N THR A 70 1.24 -17.53 9.50
CA THR A 70 1.98 -18.80 9.51
C THR A 70 2.23 -19.32 10.93
N GLY A 71 2.54 -18.44 11.88
CA GLY A 71 2.69 -18.82 13.29
C GLY A 71 1.41 -19.43 13.87
N ILE A 72 0.26 -18.88 13.50
CA ILE A 72 -1.05 -19.31 14.01
C ILE A 72 -1.46 -20.64 13.38
N ALA A 73 -1.26 -20.82 12.07
CA ALA A 73 -1.45 -22.11 11.43
C ALA A 73 -0.58 -23.20 12.09
N THR A 74 0.62 -22.84 12.51
CA THR A 74 1.51 -23.75 13.26
C THR A 74 0.92 -24.10 14.63
N ASN A 75 0.42 -23.12 15.37
CA ASN A 75 -0.21 -23.34 16.68
C ASN A 75 -1.47 -24.23 16.56
N VAL A 76 -2.34 -23.99 15.57
CA VAL A 76 -3.50 -24.85 15.26
C VAL A 76 -3.06 -26.29 15.02
N ASN A 77 -2.03 -26.49 14.19
CA ASN A 77 -1.51 -27.82 13.87
C ASN A 77 -0.96 -28.55 15.10
N GLN A 78 -0.30 -27.82 16.01
CA GLN A 78 0.20 -28.40 17.26
C GLN A 78 -0.95 -28.90 18.14
N ILE A 79 -2.02 -28.12 18.28
CA ILE A 79 -3.18 -28.46 19.10
C ILE A 79 -3.93 -29.65 18.50
N ALA A 80 -4.13 -29.66 17.18
CA ALA A 80 -4.73 -30.79 16.48
C ALA A 80 -3.93 -32.08 16.70
N ARG A 81 -2.59 -31.99 16.69
CA ARG A 81 -1.71 -33.14 16.96
C ARG A 81 -1.85 -33.63 18.40
N VAL A 82 -1.90 -32.73 19.38
CA VAL A 82 -2.10 -33.09 20.80
C VAL A 82 -3.43 -33.81 20.98
N VAL A 83 -4.52 -33.25 20.43
CA VAL A 83 -5.85 -33.87 20.49
C VAL A 83 -5.86 -35.25 19.84
N ASN A 84 -5.27 -35.39 18.65
CA ASN A 84 -5.20 -36.67 17.95
C ASN A 84 -4.36 -37.72 18.69
N THR A 85 -3.37 -37.29 19.48
CA THR A 85 -2.46 -38.20 20.19
C THR A 85 -2.98 -38.55 21.58
N GLN A 86 -3.60 -37.60 22.28
CA GLN A 86 -3.96 -37.72 23.71
C GLN A 86 -5.47 -37.77 23.96
N GLY A 87 -6.31 -37.43 22.98
CA GLY A 87 -7.76 -37.43 23.07
C GLY A 87 -8.37 -36.20 23.77
N TYR A 88 -7.55 -35.25 24.22
CA TYR A 88 -8.00 -34.01 24.87
C TYR A 88 -7.12 -32.82 24.47
N ALA A 89 -7.64 -31.60 24.65
CA ALA A 89 -6.93 -30.35 24.47
C ALA A 89 -6.74 -29.64 25.82
N TYR A 90 -5.61 -28.96 26.01
CA TYR A 90 -5.41 -28.14 27.19
C TYR A 90 -6.17 -26.81 27.07
N THR A 91 -6.76 -26.34 28.16
CA THR A 91 -7.43 -25.03 28.19
C THR A 91 -6.46 -23.89 27.86
N SER A 92 -5.17 -24.04 28.21
CA SER A 92 -4.10 -23.12 27.83
C SER A 92 -3.91 -22.99 26.32
N ASP A 93 -4.05 -24.10 25.60
CA ASP A 93 -3.90 -24.14 24.14
C ASP A 93 -5.06 -23.44 23.45
N ILE A 94 -6.28 -23.66 23.95
CA ILE A 94 -7.49 -22.97 23.49
C ILE A 94 -7.39 -21.47 23.75
N ASN A 95 -6.91 -21.07 24.93
CA ASN A 95 -6.70 -19.66 25.26
C ASN A 95 -5.63 -19.02 24.37
N ARG A 96 -4.54 -19.74 24.07
CA ARG A 96 -3.49 -19.27 23.16
C ARG A 96 -4.01 -19.08 21.74
N LEU A 97 -4.82 -20.02 21.24
CA LEU A 97 -5.51 -19.87 19.95
C LEU A 97 -6.43 -18.65 19.91
N ARG A 98 -7.15 -18.40 20.99
CA ARG A 98 -8.04 -17.24 21.08
C ARG A 98 -7.25 -15.93 21.03
N GLN A 99 -6.14 -15.86 21.76
CA GLN A 99 -5.21 -14.72 21.74
C GLN A 99 -4.66 -14.47 20.33
N ASP A 100 -4.18 -15.53 19.68
CA ASP A 100 -3.67 -15.50 18.31
C ASP A 100 -4.72 -14.97 17.30
N LEU A 101 -5.98 -15.38 17.45
CA LEU A 101 -7.08 -14.89 16.62
C LEU A 101 -7.41 -13.42 16.87
N ASP A 102 -7.37 -12.97 18.12
CA ASP A 102 -7.57 -11.56 18.47
C ASP A 102 -6.43 -10.68 17.91
N ASP A 103 -5.19 -11.18 17.92
CA ASP A 103 -4.04 -10.50 17.31
C ASP A 103 -4.19 -10.40 15.77
N ILE A 104 -4.64 -11.46 15.08
CA ILE A 104 -4.99 -11.38 13.64
C ILE A 104 -6.04 -10.31 13.41
N LYS A 105 -7.12 -10.32 14.20
CA LYS A 105 -8.23 -9.38 14.01
C LYS A 105 -7.75 -7.94 14.11
N ARG A 106 -6.87 -7.64 15.08
CA ARG A 106 -6.27 -6.31 15.24
C ARG A 106 -5.42 -5.93 14.02
N LEU A 107 -4.57 -6.83 13.54
CA LEU A 107 -3.72 -6.56 12.38
C LEU A 107 -4.54 -6.38 11.10
N MET A 108 -5.60 -7.17 10.92
CA MET A 108 -6.52 -6.98 9.79
C MET A 108 -7.19 -5.62 9.84
N GLN A 109 -7.54 -5.12 11.03
CA GLN A 109 -8.10 -3.77 11.18
C GLN A 109 -7.06 -2.68 10.86
N GLU A 110 -5.81 -2.85 11.28
CA GLU A 110 -4.70 -1.94 10.96
C GLU A 110 -4.40 -1.92 9.45
N VAL A 111 -4.35 -3.08 8.81
CA VAL A 111 -4.21 -3.22 7.36
C VAL A 111 -5.39 -2.55 6.65
N LEU A 112 -6.63 -2.81 7.06
CA LEU A 112 -7.80 -2.22 6.42
C LEU A 112 -7.84 -0.70 6.57
N THR A 113 -7.52 -0.15 7.75
CA THR A 113 -7.51 1.30 7.98
C THR A 113 -6.39 1.99 7.22
N THR A 114 -5.18 1.43 7.25
CA THR A 114 -4.03 1.95 6.49
C THR A 114 -4.28 1.87 4.99
N TRP A 115 -4.81 0.74 4.49
CA TRP A 115 -5.05 0.55 3.06
C TRP A 115 -6.27 1.31 2.56
N GLN A 116 -7.29 1.54 3.39
CA GLN A 116 -8.39 2.46 3.07
C GLN A 116 -7.90 3.90 2.97
N SER A 117 -7.01 4.34 3.89
CA SER A 117 -6.46 5.70 3.83
C SER A 117 -5.68 5.98 2.54
N LEU A 118 -5.00 4.96 2.00
CA LEU A 118 -4.30 5.02 0.72
C LEU A 118 -5.26 5.02 -0.47
N ARG A 119 -6.42 4.35 -0.36
CA ARG A 119 -7.43 4.28 -1.41
C ARG A 119 -8.23 5.58 -1.59
N TYR A 120 -8.31 6.43 -0.56
CA TYR A 120 -8.94 7.76 -0.61
C TYR A 120 -7.97 8.92 -0.87
N CYS A 121 -6.69 8.63 -1.18
CA CYS A 121 -5.70 9.64 -1.58
C CYS A 121 -5.53 9.78 -3.11
N ILE A 122 -6.46 9.25 -3.91
CA ILE A 122 -6.51 9.41 -5.37
C ILE A 122 -7.61 10.40 -5.75
#